data_AF-A0A7V3L3K9-F1
#
_entry.id   AF-A0A7V3L3K9-F1
#
_cell.length_a   1.000
_cell.length_b   1.000
_cell.length_c   1.000
_cell.angle_alpha   90.00
_cell.angle_beta   90.00
_cell.angle_gamma   90.00
#
_symmetry.space_group_name_H-M   'P 1'
#
loop_
_entity.id
_entity.type
_entity.pdbx_description
1 polymer ?
#
loop_
_entity_poly.entity_id
_entity_poly.type
_entity_poly.pdbx_seq_one_letter_code
_entity_poly.pdbx_strand_id
1 'polypeptide(L)'
;MSTTRDIINGIIQSRSRRKSDSAKLELFMRLSTLERAFENRRELDAELLKYFPVALVACLEGYFRLAIKEMIDTGSPFLERSAGLLRNAKLDFDVLKALHGKQITIGEFIAHNIPISRLSHINHALSALLGKDMLAELRTVADRWSYEVQGNPKTPILSDPDGTYAAVSKTFELRHIICHEMASSYEVEVSDIERGFTATAMFLKAGDELIGETLNPNAPLTQADMNIEAGAQLDAALQEVEALSHNIKNRLNPERIEQFAKAHAAWRTYMETWAQFEADSYKGGTIWPTIYCGSAAAIAESRIDQLKEYLRSYGLAG
;
A
#
# COMPACT_ATOMS: atom_id res chain seq x y z
N MET A 1 8.09 -31.92 -6.96
CA MET A 1 7.10 -30.92 -6.50
C MET A 1 6.86 -29.96 -7.66
N SER A 2 5.61 -29.54 -7.91
CA SER A 2 5.32 -28.61 -9.01
C SER A 2 5.85 -27.22 -8.65
N THR A 3 6.68 -26.62 -9.50
CA THR A 3 7.23 -25.25 -9.35
C THR A 3 6.16 -24.21 -9.02
N THR A 4 4.91 -24.45 -9.43
CA THR A 4 3.78 -23.58 -9.14
C THR A 4 3.31 -23.63 -7.68
N ARG A 5 3.31 -24.81 -7.04
CA ARG A 5 2.99 -24.92 -5.60
C ARG A 5 4.07 -24.24 -4.75
N ASP A 6 5.30 -24.25 -5.24
CA ASP A 6 6.42 -23.57 -4.57
C ASP A 6 6.24 -22.04 -4.61
N ILE A 7 5.71 -21.48 -5.70
CA ILE A 7 5.36 -20.05 -5.79
C ILE A 7 4.26 -19.67 -4.79
N ILE A 8 3.15 -20.42 -4.76
CA ILE A 8 2.02 -20.15 -3.85
C ILE A 8 2.50 -20.21 -2.40
N ASN A 9 3.24 -21.26 -2.03
CA ASN A 9 3.82 -21.40 -0.71
C ASN A 9 4.83 -20.27 -0.40
N GLY A 10 5.64 -19.87 -1.38
CA GLY A 10 6.57 -18.75 -1.26
C GLY A 10 5.85 -17.45 -0.91
N ILE A 11 4.75 -17.13 -1.60
CA ILE A 11 3.91 -15.96 -1.31
C ILE A 11 3.36 -16.03 0.12
N ILE A 12 2.76 -17.16 0.50
CA ILE A 12 2.14 -17.34 1.82
C ILE A 12 3.19 -17.21 2.94
N GLN A 13 4.36 -17.83 2.78
CA GLN A 13 5.45 -17.74 3.77
C GLN A 13 6.07 -16.35 3.84
N SER A 14 6.19 -15.64 2.72
CA SER A 14 6.63 -14.25 2.74
C SER A 14 5.64 -13.38 3.50
N ARG A 15 4.33 -13.55 3.25
CA ARG A 15 3.27 -12.83 3.98
C ARG A 15 3.29 -13.12 5.48
N SER A 16 3.43 -14.39 5.89
CA SER A 16 3.42 -14.76 7.31
C SER A 16 4.61 -14.23 8.12
N ARG A 17 5.69 -13.80 7.46
CA ARG A 17 6.89 -13.25 8.11
C ARG A 17 6.83 -11.73 8.28
N ARG A 18 5.88 -11.04 7.64
CA ARG A 18 5.72 -9.59 7.74
C ARG A 18 5.01 -9.21 9.02
N LYS A 19 5.30 -8.00 9.54
CA LYS A 19 4.57 -7.43 10.68
C LYS A 19 3.36 -6.64 10.23
N SER A 20 3.42 -6.04 9.04
CA SER A 20 2.31 -5.34 8.41
C SER A 20 2.14 -5.78 6.97
N ASP A 21 0.89 -5.78 6.50
CA ASP A 21 0.59 -5.88 5.07
C ASP A 21 0.71 -4.52 4.35
N SER A 22 0.86 -3.42 5.09
CA SER A 22 1.09 -2.08 4.55
C SER A 22 2.57 -1.87 4.18
N ALA A 23 2.85 -1.57 2.91
CA ALA A 23 4.18 -1.27 2.39
C ALA A 23 4.83 -0.12 3.17
N LYS A 24 4.08 0.96 3.40
CA LYS A 24 4.53 2.16 4.11
C LYS A 24 4.92 1.86 5.55
N LEU A 25 4.08 1.15 6.30
CA LEU A 25 4.38 0.79 7.70
C LEU A 25 5.59 -0.13 7.81
N GLU A 26 5.71 -1.13 6.93
CA GLU A 26 6.85 -2.04 6.93
C GLU A 26 8.14 -1.31 6.57
N LEU A 27 8.11 -0.40 5.58
CA LEU A 27 9.24 0.47 5.23
C LEU A 27 9.66 1.33 6.42
N PHE A 28 8.73 2.05 7.04
CA PHE A 28 9.01 2.92 8.18
C PHE A 28 9.72 2.15 9.31
N MET A 29 9.16 1.02 9.73
CA MET A 29 9.76 0.20 10.80
C MET A 29 11.18 -0.26 10.47
N ARG A 30 11.40 -0.73 9.22
CA ARG A 30 12.69 -1.26 8.78
C ARG A 30 13.72 -0.15 8.59
N LEU A 31 13.37 0.93 7.91
CA LEU A 31 14.27 2.03 7.61
C LEU A 31 14.71 2.75 8.89
N SER A 32 13.79 3.08 9.80
CA SER A 32 14.15 3.71 11.08
C SER A 32 15.07 2.85 11.94
N THR A 33 14.91 1.52 11.89
CA THR A 33 15.83 0.60 12.58
C THR A 33 17.22 0.62 11.96
N LEU A 34 17.29 0.63 10.62
CA LEU A 34 18.55 0.69 9.89
C LEU A 34 19.26 2.03 10.04
N GLU A 35 18.53 3.15 9.98
CA GLU A 35 19.04 4.50 10.21
C GLU A 35 19.69 4.62 11.58
N ARG A 36 18.96 4.19 12.62
CA ARG A 36 19.51 4.18 13.99
C ARG A 36 20.75 3.28 14.09
N ALA A 37 20.76 2.10 13.47
CA ALA A 37 21.93 1.24 13.47
C ALA A 37 23.12 1.88 12.73
N PHE A 38 22.84 2.57 11.64
CA PHE A 38 23.84 3.25 10.83
C PHE A 38 24.43 4.46 11.57
N GLU A 39 23.61 5.27 12.23
CA GLU A 39 24.09 6.43 13.02
C GLU A 39 24.98 6.01 14.18
N ASN A 40 24.66 4.89 14.82
CA ASN A 40 25.44 4.33 15.93
C ASN A 40 26.66 3.51 15.47
N ARG A 41 27.03 3.57 14.19
CA ARG A 41 28.13 2.76 13.62
C ARG A 41 29.55 3.12 14.07
N ARG A 42 29.74 4.13 14.93
CA ARG A 42 31.07 4.70 15.29
C ARG A 42 32.07 3.67 15.84
N GLU A 43 31.63 2.45 16.13
CA GLU A 43 32.43 1.34 16.65
C GLU A 43 32.30 0.05 15.83
N LEU A 44 31.64 0.08 14.66
CA LEU A 44 31.50 -1.11 13.82
C LEU A 44 32.78 -1.38 13.03
N ASP A 45 33.20 -2.65 13.01
CA ASP A 45 34.26 -3.14 12.14
C ASP A 45 33.88 -2.94 10.65
N ALA A 46 34.89 -2.75 9.81
CA ALA A 46 34.73 -2.55 8.36
C ALA A 46 33.97 -3.72 7.70
N GLU A 47 34.12 -4.93 8.23
CA GLU A 47 33.38 -6.10 7.75
C GLU A 47 31.87 -5.99 8.04
N LEU A 48 31.47 -5.46 9.20
CA LEU A 48 30.06 -5.28 9.54
C LEU A 48 29.39 -4.20 8.67
N LEU A 49 30.14 -3.18 8.26
CA LEU A 49 29.61 -2.13 7.40
C LEU A 49 29.15 -2.66 6.03
N LYS A 50 29.78 -3.74 5.52
CA LYS A 50 29.42 -4.38 4.25
C LYS A 50 28.00 -4.95 4.23
N TYR A 51 27.37 -5.15 5.38
CA TYR A 51 26.00 -5.67 5.46
C TYR A 51 24.93 -4.59 5.32
N PHE A 52 25.26 -3.30 5.39
CA PHE A 52 24.29 -2.22 5.16
C PHE A 52 23.75 -2.22 3.72
N PRO A 53 24.59 -2.26 2.66
CA PRO A 53 24.10 -2.38 1.28
C PRO A 53 23.17 -3.58 1.08
N VAL A 54 23.48 -4.72 1.70
CA VAL A 54 22.66 -5.93 1.65
C VAL A 54 21.29 -5.69 2.30
N ALA A 55 21.27 -5.11 3.51
CA ALA A 55 20.04 -4.81 4.23
C ALA A 55 19.18 -3.75 3.51
N LEU A 56 19.80 -2.75 2.89
CA LEU A 56 19.13 -1.71 2.11
C LEU A 56 18.49 -2.28 0.85
N VAL A 57 19.21 -3.11 0.10
CA VAL A 57 18.64 -3.79 -1.08
C VAL A 57 17.49 -4.72 -0.68
N ALA A 58 17.61 -5.43 0.43
CA ALA A 58 16.50 -6.22 0.95
C ALA A 58 15.28 -5.35 1.30
N CYS A 59 15.48 -4.14 1.83
CA CYS A 59 14.39 -3.19 2.07
C CYS A 59 13.78 -2.66 0.77
N LEU A 60 14.59 -2.30 -0.24
CA LEU A 60 14.12 -1.92 -1.58
C LEU A 60 13.26 -3.04 -2.20
N GLU A 61 13.78 -4.26 -2.22
CA GLU A 61 13.09 -5.42 -2.77
C GLU A 61 11.77 -5.71 -2.04
N GLY A 62 11.79 -5.70 -0.71
CA GLY A 62 10.61 -5.96 0.11
C GLY A 62 9.55 -4.87 -0.07
N TYR A 63 9.96 -3.61 0.04
CA TYR A 63 9.09 -2.46 -0.09
C TYR A 63 8.43 -2.38 -1.47
N PHE A 64 9.21 -2.36 -2.55
CA PHE A 64 8.63 -2.20 -3.88
C PHE A 64 7.78 -3.40 -4.29
N ARG A 65 8.09 -4.62 -3.81
CA ARG A 65 7.21 -5.77 -4.02
C ARG A 65 5.85 -5.59 -3.33
N LEU A 66 5.85 -5.06 -2.11
CA LEU A 66 4.62 -4.74 -1.39
C LEU A 66 3.84 -3.61 -2.07
N ALA A 67 4.53 -2.53 -2.45
CA ALA A 67 3.89 -1.40 -3.11
C ALA A 67 3.27 -1.79 -4.47
N ILE A 68 3.98 -2.58 -5.28
CA ILE A 68 3.44 -3.12 -6.54
C ILE A 68 2.19 -3.98 -6.27
N LYS A 69 2.23 -4.85 -5.26
CA LYS A 69 1.06 -5.64 -4.85
C LYS A 69 -0.11 -4.71 -4.52
N GLU A 70 0.10 -3.74 -3.64
CA GLU A 70 -0.94 -2.81 -3.18
C GLU A 70 -1.56 -2.06 -4.35
N MET A 71 -0.74 -1.48 -5.23
CA MET A 71 -1.23 -0.76 -6.40
C MET A 71 -2.13 -1.64 -7.27
N ILE A 72 -1.72 -2.89 -7.55
CA ILE A 72 -2.51 -3.81 -8.37
C ILE A 72 -3.81 -4.23 -7.65
N ASP A 73 -3.74 -4.51 -6.34
CA ASP A 73 -4.89 -4.94 -5.55
C ASP A 73 -5.91 -3.82 -5.33
N THR A 74 -5.52 -2.53 -5.47
CA THR A 74 -6.45 -1.39 -5.53
C THR A 74 -7.38 -1.46 -6.76
N GLY A 75 -6.98 -2.16 -7.83
CA GLY A 75 -7.78 -2.33 -9.04
C GLY A 75 -7.39 -1.40 -10.18
N SER A 76 -8.35 -1.02 -11.02
CA SER A 76 -8.09 -0.12 -12.17
C SER A 76 -7.66 1.28 -11.70
N PRO A 77 -6.72 1.96 -12.40
CA PRO A 77 -6.11 1.54 -13.66
C PRO A 77 -4.89 0.61 -13.52
N PHE A 78 -4.41 0.36 -12.30
CA PHE A 78 -3.16 -0.37 -12.06
C PHE A 78 -3.25 -1.84 -12.46
N LEU A 79 -4.38 -2.50 -12.16
CA LEU A 79 -4.63 -3.88 -12.55
C LEU A 79 -4.54 -4.06 -14.08
N GLU A 80 -5.18 -3.19 -14.85
CA GLU A 80 -5.15 -3.24 -16.32
C GLU A 80 -3.72 -3.02 -16.86
N ARG A 81 -3.01 -2.03 -16.29
CA ARG A 81 -1.63 -1.72 -16.69
C ARG A 81 -0.63 -2.79 -16.30
N SER A 82 -0.94 -3.60 -15.29
CA SER A 82 -0.07 -4.69 -14.81
C SER A 82 0.06 -5.86 -15.80
N ALA A 83 -0.83 -5.98 -16.78
CA ALA A 83 -0.86 -7.11 -17.71
C ALA A 83 0.48 -7.36 -18.42
N GLY A 84 1.21 -6.29 -18.75
CA GLY A 84 2.52 -6.37 -19.43
C GLY A 84 3.69 -6.80 -18.56
N LEU A 85 3.51 -6.86 -17.23
CA LEU A 85 4.57 -7.21 -16.26
C LEU A 85 4.77 -8.73 -16.13
N LEU A 86 3.79 -9.50 -16.58
CA LEU A 86 3.69 -10.95 -16.41
C LEU A 86 4.37 -11.69 -17.57
N ARG A 87 5.67 -11.49 -17.79
CA ARG A 87 6.31 -11.95 -19.05
C ARG A 87 6.54 -13.45 -19.17
N ASN A 88 6.47 -14.26 -18.11
CA ASN A 88 6.73 -15.71 -18.17
C ASN A 88 6.06 -16.52 -17.04
N ALA A 89 5.11 -15.98 -16.28
CA ALA A 89 4.53 -16.76 -15.18
C ALA A 89 3.49 -17.75 -15.71
N LYS A 90 3.57 -18.99 -15.22
CA LYS A 90 2.64 -20.05 -15.60
C LYS A 90 1.34 -19.90 -14.82
N LEU A 91 0.25 -19.60 -15.52
CA LEU A 91 -1.11 -19.66 -15.00
C LEU A 91 -1.64 -21.09 -15.16
N ASP A 92 -1.44 -21.94 -14.16
CA ASP A 92 -2.01 -23.28 -14.12
C ASP A 92 -3.22 -23.38 -13.17
N PHE A 93 -3.83 -24.57 -13.12
CA PHE A 93 -5.03 -24.80 -12.31
C PHE A 93 -4.78 -24.60 -10.81
N ASP A 94 -3.57 -24.85 -10.30
CA ASP A 94 -3.27 -24.64 -8.88
C ASP A 94 -3.25 -23.13 -8.57
N VAL A 95 -2.72 -22.29 -9.47
CA VAL A 95 -2.78 -20.81 -9.34
C VAL A 95 -4.22 -20.31 -9.45
N LEU A 96 -4.97 -20.79 -10.45
CA LEU A 96 -6.38 -20.39 -10.62
C LEU A 96 -7.21 -20.75 -9.39
N LYS A 97 -6.99 -21.95 -8.81
CA LYS A 97 -7.64 -22.37 -7.57
C LYS A 97 -7.23 -21.49 -6.39
N ALA A 98 -5.96 -21.13 -6.26
CA ALA A 98 -5.48 -20.27 -5.19
C ALA A 98 -6.06 -18.84 -5.28
N LEU A 99 -6.15 -18.29 -6.50
CA LEU A 99 -6.77 -16.98 -6.75
C LEU A 99 -8.29 -17.01 -6.49
N HIS A 100 -9.00 -17.99 -7.05
CA HIS A 100 -10.44 -18.14 -6.85
C HIS A 100 -10.80 -18.36 -5.38
N GLY A 101 -10.01 -19.18 -4.68
CA GLY A 101 -10.14 -19.43 -3.26
C GLY A 101 -9.60 -18.30 -2.36
N LYS A 102 -9.16 -17.17 -2.94
CA LYS A 102 -8.59 -16.01 -2.22
C LYS A 102 -7.42 -16.36 -1.28
N GLN A 103 -6.67 -17.42 -1.59
CA GLN A 103 -5.46 -17.78 -0.85
C GLN A 103 -4.31 -16.81 -1.12
N ILE A 104 -4.25 -16.31 -2.36
CA ILE A 104 -3.36 -15.24 -2.81
C ILE A 104 -4.16 -14.22 -3.61
N THR A 105 -3.69 -12.97 -3.66
CA THR A 105 -4.26 -11.92 -4.54
C THR A 105 -3.58 -11.89 -5.91
N ILE A 106 -4.20 -11.19 -6.87
CA ILE A 106 -3.57 -10.95 -8.18
C ILE A 106 -2.30 -10.11 -7.99
N GLY A 107 -2.34 -9.07 -7.15
CA GLY A 107 -1.17 -8.25 -6.84
C GLY A 107 -0.04 -9.06 -6.23
N GLU A 108 -0.32 -10.00 -5.31
CA GLU A 108 0.68 -10.89 -4.75
C GLU A 108 1.33 -11.78 -5.81
N PHE A 109 0.51 -12.38 -6.67
CA PHE A 109 1.01 -13.23 -7.75
C PHE A 109 1.90 -12.46 -8.73
N ILE A 110 1.47 -11.27 -9.17
CA ILE A 110 2.24 -10.45 -10.11
C ILE A 110 3.52 -9.93 -9.45
N ALA A 111 3.42 -9.31 -8.27
CA ALA A 111 4.57 -8.74 -7.57
C ALA A 111 5.64 -9.79 -7.26
N HIS A 112 5.25 -11.02 -6.94
CA HIS A 112 6.19 -12.10 -6.68
C HIS A 112 6.99 -12.53 -7.92
N ASN A 113 6.42 -12.37 -9.13
CA ASN A 113 7.06 -12.75 -10.38
C ASN A 113 7.91 -11.62 -11.01
N ILE A 114 7.84 -10.41 -10.47
CA ILE A 114 8.65 -9.27 -10.94
C ILE A 114 10.04 -9.35 -10.31
N PRO A 115 11.12 -9.36 -11.12
CA PRO A 115 12.47 -9.28 -10.58
C PRO A 115 12.71 -7.89 -9.98
N ILE A 116 13.35 -7.79 -8.82
CA ILE A 116 13.69 -6.50 -8.18
C ILE A 116 15.19 -6.46 -7.82
N SER A 117 16.04 -6.95 -8.72
CA SER A 117 17.49 -7.06 -8.47
C SER A 117 18.33 -5.85 -8.94
N ARG A 118 17.71 -4.81 -9.48
CA ARG A 118 18.38 -3.58 -9.96
C ARG A 118 17.39 -2.43 -10.10
N LEU A 119 17.88 -1.19 -10.09
CA LEU A 119 17.05 0.02 -10.20
C LEU A 119 16.14 0.03 -11.43
N SER A 120 16.64 -0.41 -12.59
CA SER A 120 15.85 -0.44 -13.83
C SER A 120 14.65 -1.39 -13.76
N HIS A 121 14.70 -2.43 -12.92
CA HIS A 121 13.53 -3.28 -12.70
C HIS A 121 12.43 -2.54 -11.93
N ILE A 122 12.80 -1.80 -10.88
CA ILE A 122 11.88 -0.97 -10.10
C ILE A 122 11.24 0.08 -11.01
N ASN A 123 12.06 0.82 -11.76
CA ASN A 123 11.56 1.84 -12.70
C ASN A 123 10.60 1.22 -13.72
N HIS A 124 10.96 0.08 -14.34
CA HIS A 124 10.11 -0.57 -15.33
C HIS A 124 8.75 -0.97 -14.76
N ALA A 125 8.73 -1.64 -13.61
CA ALA A 125 7.51 -2.14 -12.99
C ALA A 125 6.57 -1.00 -12.59
N LEU A 126 7.10 0.00 -11.87
CA LEU A 126 6.29 1.12 -11.42
C LEU A 126 5.88 2.04 -12.57
N SER A 127 6.74 2.25 -13.57
CA SER A 127 6.37 3.07 -14.72
C SER A 127 5.20 2.48 -15.50
N ALA A 128 5.14 1.15 -15.61
CA ALA A 128 4.00 0.47 -16.21
C ALA A 128 2.71 0.76 -15.43
N LEU A 129 2.73 0.61 -14.10
CA LEU A 129 1.56 0.84 -13.25
C LEU A 129 1.13 2.31 -13.23
N LEU A 130 2.08 3.24 -13.10
CA LEU A 130 1.84 4.67 -13.07
C LEU A 130 1.39 5.22 -14.44
N GLY A 131 1.77 4.56 -15.54
CA GLY A 131 1.54 5.03 -16.91
C GLY A 131 2.47 6.18 -17.33
N LYS A 132 3.57 6.39 -16.59
CA LYS A 132 4.56 7.46 -16.75
C LYS A 132 5.91 7.01 -16.17
N ASP A 133 7.02 7.60 -16.59
CA ASP A 133 8.36 7.19 -16.12
C ASP A 133 8.54 7.54 -14.63
N MET A 134 8.73 6.52 -13.79
CA MET A 134 8.78 6.68 -12.34
C MET A 134 9.98 7.53 -11.90
N LEU A 135 11.16 7.33 -12.50
CA LEU A 135 12.34 8.13 -12.16
C LEU A 135 12.16 9.61 -12.56
N ALA A 136 11.52 9.91 -13.70
CA ALA A 136 11.19 11.28 -14.07
C ALA A 136 10.26 11.94 -13.04
N GLU A 137 9.22 11.23 -12.60
CA GLU A 137 8.27 11.75 -11.61
C GLU A 137 8.93 12.04 -10.25
N LEU A 138 9.82 11.13 -9.79
CA LEU A 138 10.53 11.28 -8.51
C LEU A 138 11.34 12.57 -8.39
N ARG A 139 11.74 13.19 -9.50
CA ARG A 139 12.50 14.45 -9.49
C ARG A 139 11.73 15.62 -8.89
N THR A 140 10.40 15.55 -8.87
CA THR A 140 9.54 16.64 -8.41
C THR A 140 8.73 16.32 -7.15
N VAL A 141 8.82 15.08 -6.66
CA VAL A 141 8.07 14.63 -5.48
C VAL A 141 8.54 15.40 -4.25
N ALA A 142 7.60 15.96 -3.51
CA ALA A 142 7.85 16.75 -2.31
C ALA A 142 7.12 16.13 -1.10
N ASP A 143 7.73 16.22 0.06
CA ASP A 143 7.16 15.72 1.32
C ASP A 143 5.98 16.59 1.76
N ARG A 144 4.74 16.08 1.62
CA ARG A 144 3.52 16.82 1.95
C ARG A 144 3.44 17.22 3.41
N TRP A 145 3.91 16.37 4.32
CA TRP A 145 3.96 16.71 5.73
C TRP A 145 4.82 17.95 5.98
N SER A 146 5.98 18.03 5.31
CA SER A 146 6.89 19.16 5.47
C SER A 146 6.28 20.50 5.04
N TYR A 147 5.58 20.56 3.89
CA TYR A 147 5.10 21.84 3.38
C TYR A 147 3.64 22.16 3.73
N GLU A 148 2.76 21.17 3.90
CA GLU A 148 1.33 21.38 4.23
C GLU A 148 1.12 21.51 5.74
N VAL A 149 1.86 20.73 6.54
CA VAL A 149 1.68 20.69 8.02
C VAL A 149 2.70 21.57 8.73
N GLN A 150 3.98 21.49 8.36
CA GLN A 150 5.03 22.27 9.04
C GLN A 150 5.24 23.67 8.44
N GLY A 151 4.65 23.95 7.27
CA GLY A 151 4.76 25.25 6.59
C GLY A 151 6.14 25.53 5.96
N ASN A 152 6.96 24.49 5.75
CA ASN A 152 8.24 24.64 5.05
C ASN A 152 8.03 24.89 3.55
N PRO A 153 9.02 25.47 2.83
CA PRO A 153 8.95 25.58 1.38
C PRO A 153 8.80 24.21 0.70
N LYS A 154 7.87 24.12 -0.26
CA LYS A 154 7.70 22.93 -1.10
C LYS A 154 8.97 22.70 -1.92
N THR A 155 9.74 21.68 -1.54
CA THR A 155 11.01 21.32 -2.17
C THR A 155 11.02 19.83 -2.51
N PRO A 156 11.68 19.42 -3.61
CA PRO A 156 11.80 18.00 -3.92
C PRO A 156 12.52 17.24 -2.81
N ILE A 157 12.05 16.02 -2.50
CA ILE A 157 12.70 15.11 -1.56
C ILE A 157 14.12 14.80 -2.06
N LEU A 158 14.29 14.58 -3.37
CA LEU A 158 15.59 14.34 -3.99
C LEU A 158 16.24 15.66 -4.41
N SER A 159 17.28 16.11 -3.70
CA SER A 159 18.05 17.30 -4.05
C SER A 159 18.95 17.10 -5.28
N ASP A 160 19.53 15.91 -5.44
CA ASP A 160 20.29 15.46 -6.60
C ASP A 160 19.76 14.11 -7.08
N PRO A 161 18.73 14.09 -7.97
CA PRO A 161 18.14 12.85 -8.43
C PRO A 161 19.12 11.95 -9.17
N ASP A 162 19.99 12.51 -10.01
CA ASP A 162 20.92 11.72 -10.83
C ASP A 162 21.99 11.06 -9.96
N GLY A 163 22.56 11.80 -9.00
CA GLY A 163 23.48 11.23 -8.00
C GLY A 163 22.79 10.17 -7.13
N THR A 164 21.52 10.39 -6.78
CA THR A 164 20.71 9.42 -6.02
C THR A 164 20.52 8.11 -6.80
N TYR A 165 20.14 8.17 -8.07
CA TYR A 165 19.93 6.97 -8.91
C TYR A 165 21.23 6.21 -9.16
N ALA A 166 22.34 6.92 -9.37
CA ALA A 166 23.65 6.32 -9.51
C ALA A 166 24.08 5.59 -8.23
N ALA A 167 23.89 6.23 -7.06
CA ALA A 167 24.21 5.63 -5.77
C ALA A 167 23.33 4.40 -5.46
N VAL A 168 22.02 4.46 -5.72
CA VAL A 168 21.13 3.30 -5.56
C VAL A 168 21.54 2.13 -6.46
N SER A 169 21.91 2.42 -7.71
CA SER A 169 22.42 1.40 -8.64
C SER A 169 23.70 0.78 -8.10
N LYS A 170 24.62 1.59 -7.56
CA LYS A 170 25.85 1.12 -6.93
C LYS A 170 25.58 0.26 -5.69
N THR A 171 24.55 0.57 -4.89
CA THR A 171 24.15 -0.27 -3.74
C THR A 171 23.71 -1.66 -4.17
N PHE A 172 22.99 -1.80 -5.30
CA PHE A 172 22.67 -3.12 -5.87
C PHE A 172 23.92 -3.89 -6.30
N GLU A 173 24.89 -3.23 -6.94
CA GLU A 173 26.18 -3.84 -7.31
C GLU A 173 26.96 -4.30 -6.07
N LEU A 174 27.05 -3.46 -5.03
CA LEU A 174 27.72 -3.81 -3.77
C LEU A 174 27.09 -5.05 -3.14
N ARG A 175 25.75 -5.13 -3.08
CA ARG A 175 25.05 -6.32 -2.60
C ARG A 175 25.33 -7.56 -3.48
N HIS A 176 25.55 -7.39 -4.78
CA HIS A 176 25.91 -8.51 -5.65
C HIS A 176 27.30 -9.03 -5.30
N ILE A 177 28.30 -8.14 -5.25
CA ILE A 177 29.70 -8.47 -4.93
C ILE A 177 29.79 -9.12 -3.54
N ILE A 178 29.21 -8.48 -2.52
CA ILE A 178 29.32 -8.90 -1.12
C ILE A 178 28.66 -10.27 -0.87
N CYS A 179 27.48 -10.51 -1.45
CA CYS A 179 26.75 -11.76 -1.20
C CYS A 179 27.11 -12.90 -2.13
N HIS A 180 27.48 -12.62 -3.39
CA HIS A 180 27.55 -13.66 -4.43
C HIS A 180 28.96 -13.89 -4.98
N GLU A 181 29.88 -12.93 -4.85
CA GLU A 181 31.24 -13.07 -5.40
C GLU A 181 32.29 -13.47 -4.35
N MET A 182 31.95 -13.45 -3.06
CA MET A 182 32.90 -13.69 -1.95
C MET A 182 34.22 -12.92 -2.15
N ALA A 183 34.12 -11.68 -2.63
CA ALA A 183 35.25 -10.90 -3.12
C ALA A 183 36.16 -10.44 -1.96
N SER A 184 37.01 -11.35 -1.51
CA SER A 184 37.89 -11.16 -0.35
C SER A 184 38.97 -10.09 -0.54
N SER A 185 39.23 -9.68 -1.78
CA SER A 185 40.13 -8.58 -2.15
C SER A 185 39.40 -7.27 -2.46
N TYR A 186 38.06 -7.24 -2.42
CA TYR A 186 37.31 -6.03 -2.68
C TYR A 186 37.20 -5.19 -1.41
N GLU A 187 37.94 -4.09 -1.37
CA GLU A 187 37.81 -3.08 -0.32
C GLU A 187 36.60 -2.20 -0.62
N VAL A 188 35.62 -2.23 0.28
CA VAL A 188 34.45 -1.36 0.21
C VAL A 188 34.78 -0.10 0.99
N GLU A 189 34.86 1.03 0.32
CA GLU A 189 35.03 2.33 0.97
C GLU A 189 33.82 2.65 1.84
N VAL A 190 34.06 3.08 3.08
CA VAL A 190 32.98 3.44 4.03
C VAL A 190 32.12 4.59 3.46
N SER A 191 32.75 5.51 2.73
CA SER A 191 32.07 6.63 2.06
C SER A 191 31.09 6.17 0.98
N ASP A 192 31.37 5.04 0.30
CA ASP A 192 30.45 4.44 -0.66
C ASP A 192 29.22 3.84 0.03
N ILE A 193 29.41 3.24 1.21
CA ILE A 193 28.32 2.72 2.03
C ILE A 193 27.45 3.86 2.56
N GLU A 194 28.07 4.94 3.06
CA GLU A 194 27.36 6.14 3.53
C GLU A 194 26.53 6.78 2.42
N ARG A 195 27.15 7.00 1.26
CA ARG A 195 26.44 7.54 0.10
C ARG A 195 25.31 6.62 -0.36
N GLY A 196 25.56 5.32 -0.43
CA GLY A 196 24.56 4.31 -0.79
C GLY A 196 23.40 4.27 0.20
N PHE A 197 23.68 4.42 1.50
CA PHE A 197 22.68 4.47 2.56
C PHE A 197 21.77 5.68 2.42
N THR A 198 22.35 6.89 2.42
CA THR A 198 21.57 8.13 2.32
C THR A 198 20.77 8.17 1.03
N ALA A 199 21.36 7.83 -0.11
CA ALA A 199 20.66 7.81 -1.39
C ALA A 199 19.50 6.81 -1.41
N THR A 200 19.70 5.61 -0.86
CA THR A 200 18.66 4.57 -0.82
C THR A 200 17.51 4.96 0.10
N ALA A 201 17.79 5.53 1.28
CA ALA A 201 16.77 6.02 2.20
C ALA A 201 15.92 7.13 1.56
N MET A 202 16.57 8.11 0.91
CA MET A 202 15.88 9.19 0.20
C MET A 202 15.07 8.69 -0.99
N PHE A 203 15.59 7.72 -1.76
CA PHE A 203 14.87 7.08 -2.86
C PHE A 203 13.63 6.33 -2.38
N LEU A 204 13.74 5.58 -1.27
CA LEU A 204 12.61 4.90 -0.65
C LEU A 204 11.55 5.89 -0.17
N LYS A 205 11.96 6.96 0.52
CA LYS A 205 11.04 8.02 0.97
C LYS A 205 10.32 8.69 -0.20
N ALA A 206 11.04 9.04 -1.26
CA ALA A 206 10.44 9.65 -2.45
C ALA A 206 9.51 8.68 -3.21
N GLY A 207 9.88 7.39 -3.27
CA GLY A 207 9.03 6.34 -3.80
C GLY A 207 7.73 6.18 -3.02
N ASP A 208 7.80 6.20 -1.69
CA ASP A 208 6.62 6.11 -0.81
C ASP A 208 5.70 7.29 -0.93
N GLU A 209 6.24 8.50 -0.98
CA GLU A 209 5.44 9.70 -1.19
C GLU A 209 4.74 9.67 -2.56
N LEU A 210 5.46 9.30 -3.63
CA LEU A 210 4.89 9.18 -4.97
C LEU A 210 3.75 8.15 -5.03
N ILE A 211 3.98 6.96 -4.48
CA ILE A 211 3.02 5.86 -4.51
C ILE A 211 1.82 6.18 -3.61
N GLY A 212 2.06 6.74 -2.42
CA GLY A 212 1.02 7.17 -1.50
C GLY A 212 0.09 8.20 -2.13
N GLU A 213 0.64 9.26 -2.73
CA GLU A 213 -0.14 10.30 -3.41
C GLU A 213 -0.83 9.78 -4.67
N THR A 214 -0.26 8.77 -5.33
CA THR A 214 -0.90 8.13 -6.48
C THR A 214 -2.10 7.28 -6.07
N LEU A 215 -2.01 6.56 -4.95
CA LEU A 215 -3.07 5.69 -4.47
C LEU A 215 -4.19 6.46 -3.76
N ASN A 216 -3.81 7.47 -2.97
CA ASN A 216 -4.74 8.27 -2.19
C ASN A 216 -4.39 9.76 -2.37
N PRO A 217 -4.76 10.36 -3.52
CA PRO A 217 -4.48 11.75 -3.78
C PRO A 217 -5.07 12.65 -2.71
N ASN A 218 -4.28 13.60 -2.21
CA ASN A 218 -4.65 14.51 -1.12
C ASN A 218 -5.10 13.82 0.17
N ALA A 219 -4.60 12.61 0.44
CA ALA A 219 -4.87 11.92 1.70
C ALA A 219 -4.62 12.84 2.92
N PRO A 220 -5.42 12.70 3.98
CA PRO A 220 -5.36 13.56 5.15
C PRO A 220 -4.08 13.27 5.92
N LEU A 221 -3.37 14.33 6.32
CA LEU A 221 -2.07 14.20 6.98
C LEU A 221 -2.20 14.25 8.50
N THR A 222 -3.17 15.01 9.03
CA THR A 222 -3.36 15.16 10.46
C THR A 222 -4.52 14.32 10.96
N GLN A 223 -4.50 13.94 12.25
CA GLN A 223 -5.60 13.23 12.87
C GLN A 223 -6.93 14.02 12.83
N ALA A 224 -6.85 15.35 12.84
CA ALA A 224 -8.02 16.21 12.70
C ALA A 224 -8.62 16.10 11.29
N ASP A 225 -7.79 16.18 10.26
CA ASP A 225 -8.23 16.02 8.87
C ASP A 225 -8.78 14.61 8.63
N MET A 226 -8.13 13.58 9.16
CA MET A 226 -8.61 12.20 9.10
C MET A 226 -10.00 12.05 9.73
N ASN A 227 -10.24 12.67 10.89
CA ASN A 227 -11.55 12.64 11.54
C ASN A 227 -12.62 13.38 10.71
N ILE A 228 -12.27 14.52 10.11
CA ILE A 228 -13.17 15.30 9.26
C ILE A 228 -13.55 14.50 8.01
N GLU A 229 -12.56 13.91 7.33
CA GLU A 229 -12.79 13.14 6.12
C GLU A 229 -13.60 11.87 6.40
N ALA A 230 -13.26 11.12 7.45
CA ALA A 230 -14.03 9.93 7.82
C ALA A 230 -15.50 10.28 8.13
N GLY A 231 -15.74 11.40 8.81
CA GLY A 231 -17.10 11.92 9.04
C GLY A 231 -17.82 12.25 7.73
N ALA A 232 -17.16 12.96 6.81
CA ALA A 232 -17.74 13.32 5.52
C ALA A 232 -18.06 12.08 4.66
N GLN A 233 -17.20 11.06 4.67
CA GLN A 233 -17.44 9.79 3.98
C GLN A 233 -18.66 9.06 4.55
N LEU A 234 -18.78 8.98 5.88
CA LEU A 234 -19.97 8.40 6.52
C LEU A 234 -21.25 9.17 6.13
N ASP A 235 -21.21 10.49 6.20
CA ASP A 235 -22.37 11.33 5.84
C ASP A 235 -22.80 11.10 4.39
N ALA A 236 -21.85 11.03 3.45
CA ALA A 236 -22.13 10.76 2.04
C ALA A 236 -22.75 9.37 1.84
N ALA A 237 -22.19 8.34 2.48
CA ALA A 237 -22.72 6.98 2.41
C ALA A 237 -24.14 6.88 3.00
N LEU A 238 -24.40 7.52 4.14
CA LEU A 238 -25.73 7.55 4.75
C LEU A 238 -26.75 8.30 3.88
N GLN A 239 -26.35 9.40 3.24
CA GLN A 239 -27.21 10.11 2.29
C GLN A 239 -27.61 9.21 1.11
N GLU A 240 -26.68 8.43 0.55
CA GLU A 240 -26.98 7.48 -0.52
C GLU A 240 -27.89 6.34 -0.05
N VAL A 241 -27.65 5.79 1.15
CA VAL A 241 -28.53 4.79 1.78
C VAL A 241 -29.96 5.32 1.90
N GLU A 242 -30.15 6.54 2.38
CA GLU A 242 -31.48 7.13 2.54
C GLU A 242 -32.14 7.44 1.19
N ALA A 243 -31.38 7.89 0.19
CA ALA A 243 -31.88 8.11 -1.17
C ALA A 243 -32.39 6.80 -1.80
N LEU A 244 -31.61 5.72 -1.72
CA LEU A 244 -32.01 4.39 -2.21
C LEU A 244 -33.20 3.84 -1.41
N SER A 245 -33.21 4.03 -0.10
CA SER A 245 -34.31 3.60 0.77
C SER A 245 -35.61 4.33 0.45
N HIS A 246 -35.56 5.63 0.17
CA HIS A 246 -36.71 6.41 -0.28
C HIS A 246 -37.23 5.89 -1.63
N ASN A 247 -36.32 5.64 -2.56
CA ASN A 247 -36.65 5.08 -3.88
C ASN A 247 -37.37 3.72 -3.75
N ILE A 248 -36.88 2.81 -2.91
CA ILE A 248 -37.52 1.53 -2.64
C ILE A 248 -38.92 1.73 -2.04
N LYS A 249 -39.06 2.57 -1.00
CA LYS A 249 -40.35 2.80 -0.33
C LYS A 249 -41.44 3.31 -1.29
N ASN A 250 -41.09 4.15 -2.25
CA ASN A 250 -42.03 4.68 -3.26
C ASN A 250 -42.62 3.61 -4.19
N ARG A 251 -42.08 2.39 -4.16
CA ARG A 251 -42.48 1.27 -5.02
C ARG A 251 -43.11 0.12 -4.25
N LEU A 252 -43.26 0.27 -2.94
CA LEU A 252 -43.84 -0.72 -2.05
C LEU A 252 -45.28 -0.36 -1.67
N ASN A 253 -46.09 -1.37 -1.37
CA ASN A 253 -47.39 -1.16 -0.74
C ASN A 253 -47.22 -0.81 0.76
N PRO A 254 -48.24 -0.27 1.45
CA PRO A 254 -48.12 0.19 2.83
C PRO A 254 -47.58 -0.86 3.82
N GLU A 255 -48.02 -2.12 3.72
CA GLU A 255 -47.55 -3.20 4.59
C GLU A 255 -46.06 -3.48 4.40
N ARG A 256 -45.59 -3.54 3.14
CA ARG A 256 -44.18 -3.73 2.80
C ARG A 256 -43.33 -2.53 3.19
N ILE A 257 -43.87 -1.31 3.14
CA ILE A 257 -43.19 -0.10 3.64
C ILE A 257 -42.91 -0.24 5.15
N GLU A 258 -43.88 -0.71 5.95
CA GLU A 258 -43.69 -0.90 7.39
C GLU A 258 -42.63 -1.97 7.68
N GLN A 259 -42.68 -3.10 6.97
CA GLN A 259 -41.67 -4.16 7.09
C GLN A 259 -40.27 -3.65 6.74
N PHE A 260 -40.15 -2.89 5.64
CA PHE A 260 -38.88 -2.28 5.24
C PHE A 260 -38.38 -1.27 6.28
N ALA A 261 -39.27 -0.42 6.82
CA ALA A 261 -38.89 0.55 7.84
C ALA A 261 -38.36 -0.11 9.11
N LYS A 262 -38.98 -1.22 9.57
CA LYS A 262 -38.49 -2.01 10.72
C LYS A 262 -37.10 -2.61 10.43
N ALA A 263 -36.92 -3.20 9.25
CA ALA A 263 -35.62 -3.76 8.85
C ALA A 263 -34.53 -2.68 8.75
N HIS A 264 -34.88 -1.50 8.22
CA HIS A 264 -33.96 -0.37 8.11
C HIS A 264 -33.55 0.19 9.47
N ALA A 265 -34.49 0.31 10.41
CA ALA A 265 -34.21 0.74 11.77
C ALA A 265 -33.26 -0.24 12.49
N ALA A 266 -33.52 -1.55 12.37
CA ALA A 266 -32.66 -2.57 12.96
C ALA A 266 -31.24 -2.55 12.36
N TRP A 267 -31.12 -2.32 11.05
CA TRP A 267 -29.83 -2.15 10.39
C TRP A 267 -29.06 -0.92 10.92
N ARG A 268 -29.72 0.24 11.12
CA ARG A 268 -29.06 1.42 11.72
C ARG A 268 -28.52 1.11 13.11
N THR A 269 -29.33 0.47 13.96
CA THR A 269 -28.88 0.08 15.30
C THR A 269 -27.67 -0.85 15.23
N TYR A 270 -27.67 -1.82 14.31
CA TYR A 270 -26.52 -2.68 14.09
C TYR A 270 -25.27 -1.88 13.69
N MET A 271 -25.40 -0.96 12.73
CA MET A 271 -24.29 -0.12 12.28
C MET A 271 -23.69 0.70 13.42
N GLU A 272 -24.53 1.41 14.19
CA GLU A 272 -24.09 2.26 15.30
C GLU A 272 -23.43 1.44 16.41
N THR A 273 -24.04 0.32 16.80
CA THR A 273 -23.52 -0.54 17.87
C THR A 273 -22.23 -1.25 17.47
N TRP A 274 -22.11 -1.70 16.22
CA TRP A 274 -20.89 -2.30 15.70
C TRP A 274 -19.76 -1.29 15.59
N ALA A 275 -20.02 -0.12 15.00
CA ALA A 275 -19.02 0.95 14.88
C ALA A 275 -18.52 1.42 16.25
N GLN A 276 -19.41 1.51 17.24
CA GLN A 276 -19.04 1.79 18.62
C GLN A 276 -18.14 0.70 19.20
N PHE A 277 -18.51 -0.57 19.02
CA PHE A 277 -17.74 -1.71 19.50
C PHE A 277 -16.32 -1.74 18.93
N GLU A 278 -16.13 -1.49 17.64
CA GLU A 278 -14.80 -1.43 17.02
C GLU A 278 -13.99 -0.24 17.53
N ALA A 279 -14.61 0.93 17.64
CA ALA A 279 -13.93 2.14 18.07
C ALA A 279 -13.59 2.14 19.58
N ASP A 280 -14.32 1.38 20.41
CA ASP A 280 -14.20 1.41 21.88
C ASP A 280 -12.80 1.07 22.40
N SER A 281 -12.00 0.30 21.65
CA SER A 281 -10.59 0.05 22.00
C SER A 281 -9.74 1.32 22.07
N TYR A 282 -10.21 2.41 21.46
CA TYR A 282 -9.55 3.71 21.36
C TYR A 282 -10.30 4.81 22.12
N LYS A 283 -11.25 4.45 22.98
CA LYS A 283 -12.13 5.40 23.67
C LYS A 283 -11.34 6.47 24.41
N GLY A 284 -11.68 7.73 24.14
CA GLY A 284 -10.99 8.92 24.68
C GLY A 284 -9.73 9.33 23.92
N GLY A 285 -9.29 8.55 22.93
CA GLY A 285 -8.20 8.88 22.02
C GLY A 285 -8.67 9.70 20.81
N THR A 286 -7.75 10.45 20.21
CA THR A 286 -8.03 11.32 19.05
C THR A 286 -8.33 10.56 17.76
N ILE A 287 -7.96 9.28 17.68
CA ILE A 287 -8.25 8.39 16.54
C ILE A 287 -9.66 7.76 16.61
N TRP A 288 -10.30 7.80 17.78
CA TRP A 288 -11.62 7.18 17.99
C TRP A 288 -12.65 7.58 16.92
N PRO A 289 -12.81 8.87 16.55
CA PRO A 289 -13.80 9.27 15.55
C PRO A 289 -13.50 8.68 14.16
N THR A 290 -12.23 8.63 13.75
CA THR A 290 -11.83 7.99 12.48
C THR A 290 -12.26 6.53 12.44
N ILE A 291 -12.01 5.76 13.51
CA ILE A 291 -12.36 4.33 13.57
C ILE A 291 -13.89 4.15 13.55
N TYR A 292 -14.62 4.93 14.35
CA TYR A 292 -16.08 4.87 14.40
C TYR A 292 -16.68 5.19 13.02
N CYS A 293 -16.31 6.33 12.43
CA CYS A 293 -16.86 6.77 11.16
C CYS A 293 -16.48 5.83 10.02
N GLY A 294 -15.24 5.34 9.97
CA GLY A 294 -14.80 4.37 8.96
C GLY A 294 -15.56 3.04 9.04
N SER A 295 -15.76 2.51 10.26
CA SER A 295 -16.55 1.29 10.48
C SER A 295 -18.00 1.46 10.04
N ALA A 296 -18.65 2.54 10.46
CA ALA A 296 -20.02 2.85 10.08
C ALA A 296 -20.16 3.06 8.56
N ALA A 297 -19.20 3.72 7.92
CA ALA A 297 -19.20 3.96 6.48
C ALA A 297 -19.12 2.65 5.70
N ALA A 298 -18.23 1.73 6.08
CA ALA A 298 -18.12 0.40 5.44
C ALA A 298 -19.43 -0.41 5.53
N ILE A 299 -20.13 -0.33 6.67
CA ILE A 299 -21.45 -0.97 6.84
C ILE A 299 -22.50 -0.30 5.96
N ALA A 300 -22.46 1.03 5.83
CA ALA A 300 -23.32 1.79 4.94
C ALA A 300 -23.09 1.46 3.46
N GLU A 301 -21.84 1.29 3.02
CA GLU A 301 -21.49 0.85 1.67
C GLU A 301 -22.02 -0.54 1.35
N SER A 302 -21.84 -1.50 2.27
CA SER A 302 -22.46 -2.83 2.13
C SER A 302 -23.98 -2.76 2.02
N ARG A 303 -24.61 -1.81 2.74
CA ARG A 303 -26.04 -1.58 2.64
C ARG A 303 -26.43 -0.98 1.29
N ILE A 304 -25.66 -0.03 0.77
CA ILE A 304 -25.86 0.55 -0.57
C ILE A 304 -25.89 -0.56 -1.61
N ASP A 305 -24.93 -1.49 -1.57
CA ASP A 305 -24.88 -2.63 -2.51
C ASP A 305 -26.10 -3.54 -2.38
N GLN A 306 -26.52 -3.86 -1.16
CA GLN A 306 -27.74 -4.65 -0.92
C GLN A 306 -29.00 -3.95 -1.46
N LEU A 307 -29.12 -2.63 -1.28
CA LEU A 307 -30.27 -1.85 -1.75
C LEU A 307 -30.25 -1.72 -3.28
N LYS A 308 -29.09 -1.49 -3.89
CA LYS A 308 -28.90 -1.51 -5.36
C LYS A 308 -29.27 -2.87 -5.93
N GLU A 309 -28.85 -3.95 -5.30
CA GLU A 309 -29.20 -5.30 -5.72
C GLU A 309 -30.70 -5.57 -5.60
N TYR A 310 -31.32 -5.15 -4.49
CA TYR A 310 -32.78 -5.25 -4.33
C TYR A 310 -33.50 -4.50 -5.45
N LEU A 311 -33.06 -3.29 -5.80
CA LEU A 311 -33.64 -2.52 -6.89
C LEU A 311 -33.50 -3.23 -8.25
N ARG A 312 -32.34 -3.85 -8.53
CA ARG A 312 -32.10 -4.63 -9.76
C ARG A 312 -32.96 -5.89 -9.82
N SER A 313 -32.90 -6.72 -8.78
CA SER A 313 -33.53 -8.04 -8.73
C SER A 313 -35.06 -7.98 -8.80
N TYR A 314 -35.70 -6.92 -8.32
CA TYR A 314 -37.16 -6.79 -8.32
C TYR A 314 -37.71 -5.98 -9.50
N GLY A 315 -36.91 -5.74 -10.56
CA GLY A 315 -37.36 -4.97 -11.74
C GLY A 315 -37.73 -3.53 -11.40
N LEU A 316 -37.21 -3.04 -10.27
CA LEU A 316 -37.37 -1.65 -9.84
C LEU A 316 -36.21 -0.80 -10.39
N ALA A 317 -35.25 -1.34 -11.14
CA ALA A 317 -34.34 -0.51 -11.92
C ALA A 317 -35.13 0.13 -13.08
N GLY A 318 -35.61 1.35 -12.87
CA GLY A 318 -36.13 2.23 -13.92
C GLY A 318 -35.02 3.15 -14.38
#